data_AF-A0A0S8HMF7-F1
#
_entry.id   AF-A0A0S8HMF7-F1
#
_cell.length_a   1.000
_cell.length_b   1.000
_cell.length_c   1.000
_cell.angle_alpha   90.00
_cell.angle_beta   90.00
_cell.angle_gamma   90.00
#
_symmetry.space_group_name_H-M   'P 1'
#
loop_
_entity.id
_entity.type
_entity.pdbx_description
1 polymer ?
#
loop_
_entity_poly.entity_id
_entity_poly.type
_entity_poly.pdbx_seq_one_letter_code
_entity_poly.pdbx_strand_id
1 'polypeptide(L)'
;GLERIKIRSVLTCRSKRGVCVLCYGRDMARGKLVNIGEAIGIIAAQSIGEPGTQLTMRTFHIGGTASRRAEQTALQPRNDGRVKFLNVATVQNKEGDLVVMNRNGELAIVDESGRERERYPVIYGAKVKVNNGQMVKGGDLIAEWDPYTIPILTEVSGRVKFGDIVEGVTMQEQLDEVTGFSTKVLIDSKDPEARPRVSIKDDKGRTLKIPGTESMARYLLPVGAHIVVAEGDRVHQGDVIAKIPRETTKTKDITGGLPRVAELFEARKPKEYALISEITGTVSFGKDTKGKRKVIITPEVGESKEYSVPKGKHISVHEGEKVKAGEPLMDGSSNPHDILAILGVEDLARYLVDEVQEVYRLQGVKINDKHIEVIVRQMLRRVVIKEVGDSNFLVGEHVERHLFEEENDRLKGQGKMPATADPLLLGVTKASLSTESFISAASFQETTKVLTQAAISGKTDHLRGLKENVILGRLIPAGTGLSRYRNLGIQVEGEEEEGDKSEN
;
A
#
# COMPACT_ATOMS: atom_id res chain seq x y z
N GLY A 1 -11.52 21.95 -11.28
CA GLY A 1 -12.33 21.42 -10.15
C GLY A 1 -11.47 21.33 -8.90
N LEU A 2 -12.03 21.04 -7.73
CA LEU A 2 -11.25 20.79 -6.51
C LEU A 2 -10.55 19.43 -6.61
N GLU A 3 -9.21 19.39 -6.49
CA GLU A 3 -8.44 18.15 -6.61
C GLU A 3 -8.19 17.45 -5.27
N ARG A 4 -8.23 18.19 -4.15
CA ARG A 4 -8.01 17.66 -2.80
C ARG A 4 -8.97 18.30 -1.82
N ILE A 5 -9.61 17.48 -0.99
CA ILE A 5 -10.57 17.90 0.03
C ILE A 5 -10.25 17.15 1.32
N LYS A 6 -10.16 17.89 2.44
CA LYS A 6 -10.01 17.29 3.76
C LYS A 6 -11.38 16.83 4.27
N ILE A 7 -11.51 15.53 4.50
CA ILE A 7 -12.75 14.92 5.01
C ILE A 7 -12.56 14.36 6.42
N ARG A 8 -13.67 14.15 7.13
CA ARG A 8 -13.67 13.34 8.34
C ARG A 8 -13.65 11.86 7.95
N SER A 9 -12.99 11.05 8.77
CA SER A 9 -12.84 9.61 8.57
C SER A 9 -13.17 8.86 9.86
N VAL A 10 -13.62 7.61 9.73
CA VAL A 10 -13.85 6.71 10.87
C VAL A 10 -12.54 6.46 11.63
N LEU A 11 -11.40 6.49 10.95
CA LEU A 11 -10.07 6.29 11.54
C LEU A 11 -9.72 7.41 12.53
N THR A 12 -10.06 8.65 12.19
CA THR A 12 -9.76 9.85 13.01
C THR A 12 -10.76 10.10 14.14
N CYS A 13 -11.78 9.26 14.30
CA CYS A 13 -12.83 9.46 15.30
C CYS A 13 -12.29 9.26 16.73
N ARG A 14 -12.42 10.28 17.58
CA ARG A 14 -12.01 10.23 19.00
C ARG A 14 -13.10 9.70 19.95
N SER A 15 -14.22 9.20 19.42
CA SER A 15 -15.24 8.58 20.27
C SER A 15 -14.66 7.36 20.99
N LYS A 16 -14.73 7.37 22.33
CA LYS A 16 -14.25 6.27 23.20
C LYS A 16 -14.90 4.94 22.84
N ARG A 17 -16.22 4.97 22.59
CA ARG A 17 -17.02 3.81 22.20
C ARG A 17 -17.74 4.11 20.90
N GLY A 18 -17.61 3.21 19.93
CA GLY A 18 -18.20 3.38 18.61
C GLY A 18 -17.60 4.55 17.81
N VAL A 19 -18.42 5.15 16.96
CA VAL A 19 -18.04 6.22 16.03
C VAL A 19 -19.11 7.31 16.05
N CYS A 20 -18.71 8.58 15.97
CA CYS A 20 -19.68 9.68 15.92
C CYS A 20 -20.35 9.78 14.55
N VAL A 21 -21.59 10.30 14.52
CA VAL A 21 -22.40 10.49 13.31
C VAL A 21 -21.64 11.26 12.23
N LEU A 22 -20.88 12.30 12.61
CA LEU A 22 -20.15 13.16 11.69
C LEU A 22 -18.91 12.50 11.06
N CYS A 23 -18.30 11.51 11.73
CA CYS A 23 -17.16 10.78 11.17
C CYS A 23 -17.59 9.71 10.17
N TYR A 24 -18.79 9.13 10.35
CA TYR A 24 -19.34 8.15 9.42
C TYR A 24 -20.14 8.81 8.27
N GLY A 25 -20.84 9.90 8.60
CA GLY A 25 -21.61 10.72 7.68
C GLY A 25 -22.91 10.06 7.25
N ARG A 26 -23.08 9.93 5.93
CA ARG A 26 -24.29 9.42 5.28
C ARG A 26 -24.37 7.89 5.35
N ASP A 27 -25.53 7.38 5.76
CA ASP A 27 -25.95 5.99 5.60
C ASP A 27 -26.25 5.74 4.11
N MET A 28 -25.57 4.77 3.51
CA MET A 28 -25.70 4.48 2.08
C MET A 28 -26.97 3.70 1.73
N ALA A 29 -27.59 3.01 2.69
CA ALA A 29 -28.83 2.28 2.45
C ALA A 29 -30.04 3.22 2.45
N ARG A 30 -30.09 4.16 3.41
CA ARG A 30 -31.22 5.09 3.55
C ARG A 30 -31.02 6.44 2.87
N GLY A 31 -29.78 6.76 2.49
CA GLY A 31 -29.43 8.03 1.86
C GLY A 31 -29.54 9.25 2.79
N LYS A 32 -29.68 9.06 4.11
CA LYS A 32 -29.73 10.13 5.13
C LYS A 32 -28.48 10.09 6.01
N LEU A 33 -28.32 11.05 6.92
CA LEU A 33 -27.30 10.94 7.98
C LEU A 33 -27.54 9.68 8.81
N VAL A 34 -26.46 9.04 9.25
CA VAL A 34 -26.56 7.82 10.06
C VAL A 34 -27.22 8.10 11.41
N ASN A 35 -28.08 7.18 11.85
CA ASN A 35 -28.76 7.29 13.13
C ASN A 35 -27.84 6.92 14.29
N ILE A 36 -28.08 7.53 15.46
CA ILE A 36 -27.39 7.13 16.69
C ILE A 36 -27.84 5.70 17.04
N GLY A 37 -26.88 4.79 17.20
CA GLY A 37 -27.16 3.38 17.47
C GLY A 37 -27.15 2.46 16.26
N GLU A 38 -26.90 2.99 15.05
CA GLU A 38 -26.68 2.14 13.89
C GLU A 38 -25.44 1.25 14.09
N ALA A 39 -25.58 -0.05 13.84
CA ALA A 39 -24.51 -1.03 14.01
C ALA A 39 -23.53 -1.03 12.81
N ILE A 40 -22.87 0.09 12.56
CA ILE A 40 -22.00 0.31 11.38
C ILE A 40 -20.88 -0.74 11.23
N GLY A 41 -20.44 -1.35 12.34
CA GLY A 41 -19.46 -2.43 12.34
C GLY A 41 -19.95 -3.68 11.64
N ILE A 42 -21.21 -4.06 11.89
CA ILE A 42 -21.85 -5.21 11.23
C ILE A 42 -22.11 -4.90 9.77
N ILE A 43 -22.62 -3.70 9.47
CA ILE A 43 -22.88 -3.25 8.11
C ILE A 43 -21.58 -3.25 7.29
N ALA A 44 -20.47 -2.75 7.85
CA ALA A 44 -19.18 -2.76 7.19
C ALA A 44 -18.66 -4.18 6.94
N ALA A 45 -18.75 -5.06 7.94
CA ALA A 45 -18.33 -6.46 7.80
C ALA A 45 -19.14 -7.19 6.71
N GLN A 46 -20.46 -6.99 6.66
CA GLN A 46 -21.33 -7.57 5.62
C GLN A 46 -21.02 -7.00 4.23
N SER A 47 -20.86 -5.69 4.13
CA SER A 47 -20.57 -4.99 2.86
C SER A 47 -19.25 -5.42 2.21
N ILE A 48 -18.34 -6.00 3.01
CA ILE A 48 -17.06 -6.56 2.54
C ILE A 48 -17.20 -8.08 2.34
N GLY A 49 -17.78 -8.78 3.32
CA GLY A 49 -17.85 -10.24 3.36
C GLY A 49 -18.75 -10.85 2.29
N GLU A 50 -19.96 -10.31 2.07
CA GLU A 50 -20.92 -10.84 1.09
C GLU A 50 -20.38 -10.74 -0.34
N PRO A 51 -19.87 -9.58 -0.81
CA PRO A 51 -19.21 -9.54 -2.11
C PRO A 51 -17.98 -10.44 -2.16
N GLY A 52 -17.19 -10.54 -1.09
CA GLY A 52 -16.02 -11.41 -1.03
C GLY A 52 -16.32 -12.89 -1.28
N THR A 53 -17.37 -13.44 -0.65
CA THR A 53 -17.80 -14.82 -0.89
C THR A 53 -18.36 -15.01 -2.28
N GLN A 54 -19.13 -14.03 -2.80
CA GLN A 54 -19.65 -14.05 -4.16
C GLN A 54 -18.54 -14.02 -5.21
N LEU A 55 -17.48 -13.24 -4.98
CA LEU A 55 -16.32 -13.16 -5.88
C LEU A 55 -15.64 -14.52 -6.00
N THR A 56 -15.44 -15.22 -4.88
CA THR A 56 -14.81 -16.54 -4.88
C THR A 56 -15.59 -17.51 -5.77
N MET A 57 -16.92 -17.50 -5.70
CA MET A 57 -17.75 -18.33 -6.57
C MET A 57 -17.65 -17.92 -8.05
N ARG A 58 -17.70 -16.63 -8.39
CA ARG A 58 -17.67 -16.16 -9.80
C ARG A 58 -16.33 -16.41 -10.49
N THR A 59 -15.23 -16.22 -9.76
CA THR A 59 -13.88 -16.32 -10.31
C THR A 59 -13.54 -17.73 -10.82
N PHE A 60 -14.03 -18.79 -10.16
CA PHE A 60 -13.81 -20.17 -10.63
C PHE A 60 -14.52 -20.48 -11.95
N HIS A 61 -15.62 -19.80 -12.27
CA HIS A 61 -16.42 -20.09 -13.46
C HIS A 61 -15.98 -19.28 -14.69
N ILE A 62 -15.35 -18.11 -14.49
CA ILE A 62 -14.91 -17.19 -15.56
C ILE A 62 -13.46 -17.48 -16.01
N GLY A 63 -12.71 -18.31 -15.26
CA GLY A 63 -11.30 -18.62 -15.53
C GLY A 63 -10.96 -19.17 -16.93
N GLY A 64 -11.96 -19.53 -17.75
CA GLY A 64 -11.77 -19.96 -19.14
C GLY A 64 -11.79 -18.84 -20.20
N THR A 65 -12.21 -17.60 -19.87
CA THR A 65 -12.33 -16.50 -20.86
C THR A 65 -11.78 -15.19 -20.29
N ALA A 66 -10.47 -15.14 -20.09
CA ALA A 66 -9.79 -13.97 -19.55
C ALA A 66 -9.84 -12.78 -20.53
N SER A 67 -10.82 -11.90 -20.35
CA SER A 67 -10.80 -10.58 -20.97
C SER A 67 -9.90 -9.66 -20.14
N ARG A 68 -8.64 -9.48 -20.56
CA ARG A 68 -7.71 -8.54 -19.93
C ARG A 68 -8.34 -7.13 -19.97
N ARG A 69 -8.64 -6.54 -18.81
CA ARG A 69 -8.81 -5.08 -18.74
C ARG A 69 -7.46 -4.46 -19.01
N ALA A 70 -7.36 -3.64 -20.06
CA ALA A 70 -6.15 -2.90 -20.37
C ALA A 70 -5.83 -1.93 -19.22
N GLU A 71 -4.63 -2.01 -18.66
CA GLU A 71 -4.11 -0.97 -17.78
C GLU A 71 -3.96 0.34 -18.58
N GLN A 72 -4.02 1.48 -17.89
CA GLN A 72 -3.75 2.77 -18.53
C GLN A 72 -2.27 2.83 -18.94
N THR A 73 -2.03 2.75 -20.26
CA THR A 73 -0.70 2.80 -20.90
C THR A 73 -0.28 4.21 -21.28
N ALA A 74 -1.18 5.19 -21.09
CA ALA A 74 -1.07 6.53 -21.62
C ALA A 74 -1.54 7.58 -20.61
N LEU A 75 -0.81 8.69 -20.56
CA LEU A 75 -1.15 9.89 -19.82
C LEU A 75 -1.84 10.90 -20.75
N GLN A 76 -3.07 11.27 -20.40
CA GLN A 76 -3.85 12.30 -21.08
C GLN A 76 -4.30 13.37 -20.08
N PRO A 77 -4.09 14.65 -20.36
CA PRO A 77 -4.50 15.75 -19.50
C PRO A 77 -6.02 15.92 -19.56
N ARG A 78 -6.63 16.40 -18.47
CA ARG A 78 -8.08 16.69 -18.50
C ARG A 78 -8.37 18.13 -18.88
N ASN A 79 -7.49 19.05 -18.49
CA ASN A 79 -7.63 20.46 -18.77
C ASN A 79 -6.58 20.95 -19.76
N ASP A 80 -6.95 21.98 -20.53
CA ASP A 80 -6.02 22.70 -21.38
C ASP A 80 -5.00 23.48 -20.54
N GLY A 81 -3.77 23.54 -21.01
CA GLY A 81 -2.71 24.32 -20.39
C GLY A 81 -1.34 24.07 -21.00
N ARG A 82 -0.32 24.64 -20.37
CA ARG A 82 1.08 24.51 -20.79
C ARG A 82 1.78 23.45 -19.93
N VAL A 83 2.47 22.51 -20.56
CA VAL A 83 3.20 21.46 -19.83
C VAL A 83 4.47 22.05 -19.24
N LYS A 84 4.73 21.77 -17.96
CA LYS A 84 5.93 22.17 -17.23
C LYS A 84 6.59 20.94 -16.63
N PHE A 85 7.86 20.74 -16.97
CA PHE A 85 8.64 19.62 -16.44
C PHE A 85 9.16 20.00 -15.06
N LEU A 86 8.83 19.20 -14.05
CA LEU A 86 9.30 19.36 -12.68
C LEU A 86 10.23 18.19 -12.37
N ASN A 87 11.53 18.48 -12.25
CA ASN A 87 12.54 17.47 -11.95
C ASN A 87 12.50 16.29 -12.94
N VAL A 88 12.31 16.52 -14.25
CA VAL A 88 12.32 15.46 -15.27
C VAL A 88 13.61 15.55 -16.06
N ALA A 89 14.41 14.47 -16.04
CA ALA A 89 15.55 14.29 -16.92
C ALA A 89 15.10 13.48 -18.14
N THR A 90 15.30 14.00 -19.34
CA THR A 90 14.91 13.31 -20.58
C THR A 90 16.08 13.16 -21.54
N VAL A 91 16.08 12.08 -22.31
CA VAL A 91 16.99 11.86 -23.43
C VAL A 91 16.19 11.63 -24.70
N GLN A 92 16.66 12.12 -25.83
CA GLN A 92 15.99 11.93 -27.11
C GLN A 92 16.45 10.62 -27.74
N ASN A 93 15.50 9.72 -28.04
CA ASN A 93 15.79 8.47 -28.73
C ASN A 93 15.86 8.67 -30.27
N LYS A 94 16.32 7.66 -31.01
CA LYS A 94 16.42 7.62 -32.47
C LYS A 94 15.12 7.99 -33.19
N GLU A 95 13.97 7.65 -32.60
CA GLU A 95 12.64 7.95 -33.12
C GLU A 95 12.19 9.41 -32.90
N GLY A 96 13.00 10.21 -32.19
CA GLY A 96 12.69 11.60 -31.85
C GLY A 96 11.89 11.78 -30.55
N ASP A 97 11.43 10.68 -29.94
CA ASP A 97 10.72 10.67 -28.65
C ASP A 97 11.64 11.04 -27.48
N LEU A 98 11.09 11.77 -26.49
CA LEU A 98 11.78 12.07 -25.23
C LEU A 98 11.53 10.95 -24.21
N VAL A 99 12.57 10.22 -23.82
CA VAL A 99 12.48 9.14 -22.83
C VAL A 99 12.90 9.66 -21.46
N VAL A 100 12.08 9.41 -20.44
CA VAL A 100 12.37 9.84 -19.05
C VAL A 100 13.43 8.94 -18.41
N MET A 101 14.48 9.56 -17.88
CA MET A 101 15.64 8.86 -17.29
C MET A 101 15.69 8.91 -15.77
N ASN A 102 14.70 9.51 -15.11
CA ASN A 102 14.65 9.58 -13.65
C ASN A 102 13.28 9.18 -13.09
N ARG A 103 13.26 8.72 -11.83
CA ARG A 103 12.04 8.18 -11.18
C ARG A 103 11.18 9.25 -10.52
N ASN A 104 11.80 10.34 -10.06
CA ASN A 104 11.14 11.41 -9.31
C ASN A 104 10.72 12.61 -10.18
N GLY A 105 10.33 12.33 -11.43
CA GLY A 105 9.88 13.32 -12.39
C GLY A 105 8.37 13.54 -12.34
N GLU A 106 7.94 14.79 -12.41
CA GLU A 106 6.53 15.16 -12.49
C GLU A 106 6.27 16.09 -13.68
N LEU A 107 5.14 15.90 -14.35
CA LEU A 107 4.62 16.81 -15.37
C LEU A 107 3.46 17.60 -14.76
N ALA A 108 3.64 18.91 -14.68
CA ALA A 108 2.59 19.83 -14.26
C ALA A 108 1.97 20.52 -15.46
N ILE A 109 0.65 20.74 -15.43
CA ILE A 109 -0.06 21.52 -16.44
C ILE A 109 -0.39 22.86 -15.81
N VAL A 110 0.19 23.92 -16.35
CA VAL A 110 0.00 25.29 -15.85
C VAL A 110 -0.95 26.06 -16.75
N ASP A 111 -1.77 26.90 -16.13
CA ASP A 111 -2.62 27.86 -16.83
C ASP A 111 -1.81 29.03 -17.42
N GLU A 112 -2.45 29.91 -18.19
CA GLU A 112 -1.82 31.14 -18.72
C GLU A 112 -1.29 32.07 -17.62
N SER A 113 -1.88 32.00 -16.42
CA SER A 113 -1.46 32.73 -15.22
C SER A 113 -0.30 32.08 -14.45
N GLY A 114 0.23 30.95 -14.92
CA GLY A 114 1.31 30.19 -14.27
C GLY A 114 0.87 29.35 -13.06
N ARG A 115 -0.44 29.31 -12.77
CA ARG A 115 -1.01 28.45 -11.73
C ARG A 115 -1.07 26.99 -12.20
N GLU A 116 -0.52 26.08 -11.42
CA GLU A 116 -0.63 24.64 -11.66
C GLU A 116 -2.10 24.19 -11.53
N ARG A 117 -2.62 23.60 -12.60
CA ARG A 117 -3.96 23.02 -12.66
C ARG A 117 -3.95 21.53 -12.36
N GLU A 118 -2.95 20.81 -12.88
CA GLU A 118 -2.82 19.35 -12.74
C GLU A 118 -1.34 18.98 -12.54
N ARG A 119 -1.08 17.87 -11.84
CA ARG A 119 0.26 17.32 -11.64
C ARG A 119 0.25 15.80 -11.77
N TYR A 120 1.12 15.28 -12.61
CA TYR A 120 1.21 13.87 -12.94
C TYR A 120 2.61 13.33 -12.67
N PRO A 121 2.78 12.29 -11.84
CA PRO A 121 4.05 11.61 -11.73
C PRO A 121 4.36 10.88 -13.04
N VAL A 122 5.61 10.95 -13.50
CA VAL A 122 6.08 10.25 -14.70
C VAL A 122 7.02 9.14 -14.29
N ILE A 123 6.80 7.95 -14.85
CA ILE A 123 7.61 6.79 -14.56
C ILE A 123 8.90 6.78 -15.39
N TYR A 124 9.94 6.14 -14.85
CA TYR A 124 11.18 5.89 -15.56
C TYR A 124 10.91 5.09 -16.84
N GLY A 125 11.48 5.57 -17.95
CA GLY A 125 11.32 5.01 -19.28
C GLY A 125 9.99 5.26 -19.98
N ALA A 126 9.13 6.12 -19.43
CA ALA A 126 8.01 6.66 -20.19
C ALA A 126 8.52 7.47 -21.39
N LYS A 127 7.87 7.29 -22.54
CA LYS A 127 8.07 8.11 -23.74
C LYS A 127 7.15 9.32 -23.67
N VAL A 128 7.73 10.49 -23.46
CA VAL A 128 7.04 11.78 -23.46
C VAL A 128 6.98 12.32 -24.89
N LYS A 129 5.77 12.64 -25.35
CA LYS A 129 5.50 13.12 -26.72
C LYS A 129 5.45 14.64 -26.83
N VAL A 130 5.57 15.34 -25.72
CA VAL A 130 5.43 16.80 -25.62
C VAL A 130 6.69 17.44 -25.06
N ASN A 131 6.98 18.66 -25.48
CA ASN A 131 8.14 19.42 -24.99
C ASN A 131 7.79 20.27 -23.75
N ASN A 132 8.81 20.60 -22.96
CA ASN A 132 8.64 21.52 -21.84
C ASN A 132 8.20 22.91 -22.34
N GLY A 133 7.07 23.40 -21.84
CA GLY A 133 6.47 24.65 -22.28
C GLY A 133 5.56 24.52 -23.51
N GLN A 134 5.21 23.32 -23.96
CA GLN A 134 4.24 23.13 -25.05
C GLN A 134 2.80 23.32 -24.52
N MET A 135 1.93 23.96 -25.31
CA MET A 135 0.49 23.96 -25.02
C MET A 135 -0.13 22.63 -25.44
N VAL A 136 -0.94 22.06 -24.55
CA VAL A 136 -1.69 20.82 -24.76
C VAL A 136 -3.16 21.06 -24.47
N LYS A 137 -4.03 20.36 -25.20
CA LYS A 137 -5.46 20.34 -24.95
C LYS A 137 -5.83 19.11 -24.13
N GLY A 138 -6.95 19.18 -23.43
CA GLY A 138 -7.56 18.04 -22.74
C GLY A 138 -7.73 16.86 -23.70
N GLY A 139 -7.14 15.71 -23.35
CA GLY A 139 -7.16 14.48 -24.14
C GLY A 139 -5.90 14.21 -24.99
N ASP A 140 -4.98 15.17 -25.12
CA ASP A 140 -3.74 14.96 -25.88
C ASP A 140 -2.82 13.92 -25.21
N LEU A 141 -2.12 13.11 -26.01
CA LEU A 141 -1.17 12.13 -25.48
C LEU A 141 0.11 12.85 -24.99
N ILE A 142 0.31 12.89 -23.68
CA ILE A 142 1.49 13.53 -23.07
C ILE A 142 2.63 12.53 -22.91
N ALA A 143 2.33 11.33 -22.38
CA ALA A 143 3.31 10.29 -22.14
C ALA A 143 2.71 8.90 -22.35
N GLU A 144 3.52 7.95 -22.81
CA GLU A 144 3.15 6.54 -22.98
C GLU A 144 4.22 5.62 -22.36
N TRP A 145 3.79 4.48 -21.86
CA TRP A 145 4.70 3.45 -21.33
C TRP A 145 4.10 2.05 -21.41
N ASP A 146 4.97 1.05 -21.24
CA ASP A 146 4.55 -0.34 -21.07
C ASP A 146 4.24 -0.62 -19.58
N PRO A 147 2.99 -0.94 -19.21
CA PRO A 147 2.64 -1.22 -17.82
C PRO A 147 3.20 -2.55 -17.31
N TYR A 148 3.49 -3.49 -18.22
CA TYR A 148 3.85 -4.87 -17.87
C TYR A 148 5.36 -5.06 -17.71
N THR A 149 6.16 -4.12 -18.20
CA THR A 149 7.62 -4.23 -18.15
C THR A 149 8.26 -2.96 -17.61
N ILE A 150 9.31 -3.13 -16.80
CA ILE A 150 10.20 -2.03 -16.42
C ILE A 150 11.37 -2.05 -17.41
N PRO A 151 11.52 -1.04 -18.29
CA PRO A 151 12.63 -1.00 -19.22
C PRO A 151 13.92 -0.65 -18.48
N ILE A 152 15.04 -1.26 -18.87
CA ILE A 152 16.40 -0.84 -18.53
C ILE A 152 16.93 -0.11 -19.76
N LEU A 153 17.20 1.19 -19.61
CA LEU A 153 17.59 2.08 -20.70
C LEU A 153 19.08 2.39 -20.68
N THR A 154 19.61 2.86 -21.81
CA THR A 154 20.97 3.40 -21.90
C THR A 154 20.99 4.93 -21.96
N GLU A 155 21.85 5.59 -21.18
CA GLU A 155 22.09 7.03 -21.30
C GLU A 155 23.05 7.37 -22.47
N VAL A 156 23.76 6.38 -23.02
CA VAL A 156 24.81 6.59 -24.01
C VAL A 156 24.60 5.78 -25.27
N SER A 157 25.01 6.35 -26.40
CA SER A 157 25.07 5.68 -27.70
C SER A 157 26.41 4.96 -27.88
N GLY A 158 26.38 3.69 -28.29
CA GLY A 158 27.61 2.90 -28.50
C GLY A 158 27.34 1.45 -28.85
N ARG A 159 28.35 0.59 -28.72
CA ARG A 159 28.23 -0.86 -28.97
C ARG A 159 27.99 -1.65 -27.69
N VAL A 160 27.02 -2.55 -27.73
CA VAL A 160 26.67 -3.46 -26.64
C VAL A 160 27.75 -4.52 -26.45
N LYS A 161 28.21 -4.72 -25.22
CA LYS A 161 29.06 -5.84 -24.84
C LYS A 161 28.51 -6.51 -23.58
N PHE A 162 28.36 -7.83 -23.65
CA PHE A 162 27.93 -8.62 -22.51
C PHE A 162 29.09 -8.87 -21.55
N GLY A 163 28.78 -8.87 -20.26
CA GLY A 163 29.67 -9.30 -19.19
C GLY A 163 28.92 -10.27 -18.30
N ASP A 164 29.49 -11.45 -18.06
CA ASP A 164 28.91 -12.50 -17.22
C ASP A 164 27.50 -12.96 -17.68
N ILE A 165 27.19 -12.85 -18.97
CA ILE A 165 25.99 -13.39 -19.62
C ILE A 165 26.45 -14.53 -20.52
N VAL A 166 26.17 -15.76 -20.09
CA VAL A 166 26.60 -17.02 -20.70
C VAL A 166 25.39 -17.93 -20.80
N GLU A 167 25.14 -18.43 -22.00
CA GLU A 167 24.02 -19.34 -22.29
C GLU A 167 24.13 -20.63 -21.47
N GLY A 168 23.03 -21.04 -20.84
CA GLY A 168 22.93 -22.21 -19.97
C GLY A 168 23.44 -22.01 -18.53
N VAL A 169 24.13 -20.89 -18.24
CA VAL A 169 24.71 -20.62 -16.90
C VAL A 169 24.07 -19.42 -16.22
N THR A 170 23.89 -18.33 -16.96
CA THR A 170 23.29 -17.07 -16.48
C THR A 170 22.17 -16.59 -17.40
N MET A 171 22.06 -17.13 -18.62
CA MET A 171 21.03 -16.81 -19.59
C MET A 171 20.44 -18.10 -20.18
N GLN A 172 19.13 -18.13 -20.39
CA GLN A 172 18.45 -19.20 -21.10
C GLN A 172 17.56 -18.59 -22.20
N GLU A 173 17.52 -19.20 -23.37
CA GLU A 173 16.53 -18.86 -24.38
C GLU A 173 15.20 -19.54 -24.04
N GLN A 174 14.17 -18.72 -23.87
CA GLN A 174 12.80 -19.18 -23.65
C GLN A 174 11.98 -18.87 -24.90
N LEU A 175 11.34 -19.89 -25.46
CA LEU A 175 10.38 -19.71 -26.54
C LEU A 175 9.07 -19.17 -25.96
N ASP A 176 8.60 -18.03 -26.47
CA ASP A 176 7.27 -17.54 -26.14
C ASP A 176 6.22 -18.35 -26.91
N GLU A 177 5.38 -19.10 -26.19
CA GLU A 177 4.34 -19.97 -26.78
C GLU A 177 3.30 -19.20 -27.61
N VAL A 178 3.13 -17.90 -27.36
CA VAL A 178 2.13 -17.07 -28.04
C VAL A 178 2.68 -16.48 -29.33
N THR A 179 3.92 -15.97 -29.29
CA THR A 179 4.50 -15.22 -30.41
C THR A 179 5.47 -16.04 -31.26
N GLY A 180 5.94 -17.18 -30.75
CA GLY A 180 6.90 -18.06 -31.42
C GLY A 180 8.33 -17.49 -31.46
N PHE A 181 8.57 -16.30 -30.88
CA PHE A 181 9.91 -15.71 -30.79
C PHE A 181 10.68 -16.25 -29.60
N SER A 182 11.97 -16.53 -29.78
CA SER A 182 12.88 -16.82 -28.67
C SER A 182 13.26 -15.53 -27.95
N THR A 183 13.00 -15.48 -26.65
CA THR A 183 13.40 -14.38 -25.77
C THR A 183 14.51 -14.85 -24.86
N LYS A 184 15.58 -14.06 -24.75
CA LYS A 184 16.71 -14.34 -23.86
C LYS A 184 16.37 -13.90 -22.44
N VAL A 185 16.25 -14.84 -21.52
CA VAL A 185 15.88 -14.59 -20.12
C VAL A 185 17.07 -14.89 -19.21
N LEU A 186 17.37 -13.99 -18.27
CA LEU A 186 18.39 -14.25 -17.27
C LEU A 186 17.90 -15.23 -16.20
N ILE A 187 18.70 -16.24 -15.91
CA ILE A 187 18.42 -17.26 -14.90
C ILE A 187 19.36 -17.10 -13.70
N ASP A 188 18.93 -17.61 -12.55
CA ASP A 188 19.77 -17.63 -11.36
C ASP A 188 20.98 -18.55 -11.58
N SER A 189 22.17 -18.05 -11.28
CA SER A 189 23.41 -18.78 -11.51
C SER A 189 23.83 -19.54 -10.26
N LYS A 190 24.44 -20.72 -10.44
CA LYS A 190 25.06 -21.46 -9.34
C LYS A 190 26.34 -20.77 -8.82
N ASP A 191 26.91 -19.87 -9.60
CA ASP A 191 28.09 -19.08 -9.22
C ASP A 191 27.67 -17.79 -8.46
N PRO A 192 28.02 -17.64 -7.17
CA PRO A 192 27.70 -16.45 -6.38
C PRO A 192 28.39 -15.15 -6.82
N GLU A 193 29.42 -15.25 -7.68
CA GLU A 193 30.19 -14.12 -8.21
C GLU A 193 29.72 -13.65 -9.60
N ALA A 194 28.93 -14.45 -10.31
CA ALA A 194 28.42 -14.07 -11.62
C ALA A 194 27.54 -12.80 -11.52
N ARG A 195 27.86 -11.79 -12.33
CA ARG A 195 27.15 -10.50 -12.36
C ARG A 195 26.73 -10.14 -13.78
N PRO A 196 25.63 -10.74 -14.28
CA PRO A 196 25.09 -10.45 -15.59
C PRO A 196 24.95 -8.95 -15.81
N ARG A 197 25.67 -8.43 -16.80
CA ARG A 197 25.71 -7.00 -17.10
C ARG A 197 25.86 -6.72 -18.57
N VAL A 198 25.31 -5.59 -18.97
CA VAL A 198 25.50 -5.02 -20.30
C VAL A 198 26.33 -3.75 -20.17
N SER A 199 27.43 -3.68 -20.90
CA SER A 199 28.30 -2.51 -20.95
C SER A 199 28.26 -1.88 -22.34
N ILE A 200 28.19 -0.56 -22.42
CA ILE A 200 28.21 0.16 -23.69
C ILE A 200 29.62 0.67 -23.95
N LYS A 201 30.18 0.32 -25.11
CA LYS A 201 31.56 0.58 -25.51
C LYS A 201 31.64 1.59 -26.65
N ASP A 202 32.73 2.35 -26.66
CA ASP A 202 33.17 3.16 -27.80
C ASP A 202 33.70 2.26 -28.94
N ASP A 203 33.94 2.84 -30.12
CA ASP A 203 34.54 2.12 -31.25
C ASP A 203 35.98 1.61 -30.94
N LYS A 204 36.60 2.06 -29.84
CA LYS A 204 37.91 1.61 -29.35
C LYS A 204 37.81 0.51 -28.27
N GLY A 205 36.61 0.00 -27.99
CA GLY A 205 36.37 -1.08 -27.04
C GLY A 205 36.41 -0.70 -25.56
N ARG A 206 36.51 0.58 -25.23
CA ARG A 206 36.45 1.10 -23.84
C ARG A 206 35.01 1.40 -23.47
N THR A 207 34.64 1.06 -22.24
CA THR A 207 33.31 1.38 -21.72
C THR A 207 33.14 2.91 -21.66
N LEU A 208 32.03 3.41 -22.20
CA LEU A 208 31.72 4.84 -22.17
C LEU A 208 31.41 5.30 -20.73
N LYS A 209 31.65 6.57 -20.45
CA LYS A 209 31.20 7.22 -19.21
C LYS A 209 29.81 7.79 -19.42
N ILE A 210 28.97 7.72 -18.40
CA ILE A 210 27.63 8.32 -18.44
C ILE A 210 27.79 9.84 -18.38
N PRO A 211 27.16 10.61 -19.29
CA PRO A 211 27.22 12.07 -19.26
C PRO A 211 26.74 12.62 -17.92
N GLY A 212 27.57 13.43 -17.26
CA GLY A 212 27.22 14.07 -15.98
C GLY A 212 27.54 13.25 -14.71
N THR A 213 28.06 12.03 -14.83
CA THR A 213 28.55 11.23 -13.67
C THR A 213 29.92 10.62 -13.93
N GLU A 214 30.64 10.25 -12.86
CA GLU A 214 31.91 9.50 -12.98
C GLU A 214 31.70 8.01 -13.29
N SER A 215 30.44 7.56 -13.29
CA SER A 215 30.04 6.19 -13.49
C SER A 215 30.23 5.73 -14.94
N MET A 216 30.71 4.50 -15.08
CA MET A 216 30.82 3.83 -16.38
C MET A 216 29.44 3.32 -16.82
N ALA A 217 29.16 3.34 -18.13
CA ALA A 217 27.93 2.81 -18.73
C ALA A 217 27.87 1.28 -18.63
N ARG A 218 27.60 0.79 -17.42
CA ARG A 218 27.48 -0.62 -17.04
C ARG A 218 26.14 -0.83 -16.36
N TYR A 219 25.25 -1.52 -17.04
CA TYR A 219 23.91 -1.83 -16.56
C TYR A 219 23.88 -3.26 -16.04
N LEU A 220 23.65 -3.41 -14.75
CA LEU A 220 23.46 -4.72 -14.13
C LEU A 220 22.05 -5.22 -14.44
N LEU A 221 21.94 -6.48 -14.85
CA LEU A 221 20.65 -7.08 -15.18
C LEU A 221 20.22 -8.05 -14.07
N PRO A 222 19.00 -7.91 -13.50
CA PRO A 222 18.50 -8.82 -12.49
C PRO A 222 18.08 -10.16 -13.10
N VAL A 223 17.94 -11.17 -12.24
CA VAL A 223 17.40 -12.48 -12.65
C VAL A 223 15.95 -12.29 -13.11
N GLY A 224 15.55 -12.97 -14.18
CA GLY A 224 14.23 -12.83 -14.80
C GLY A 224 14.11 -11.67 -15.79
N ALA A 225 15.15 -10.85 -15.98
CA ALA A 225 15.13 -9.82 -17.02
C ALA A 225 15.22 -10.44 -18.42
N HIS A 226 14.41 -9.92 -19.35
CA HIS A 226 14.41 -10.27 -20.76
C HIS A 226 15.35 -9.34 -21.51
N ILE A 227 16.40 -9.90 -22.11
CA ILE A 227 17.37 -9.13 -22.88
C ILE A 227 16.81 -8.89 -24.28
N VAL A 228 16.75 -7.62 -24.69
CA VAL A 228 16.20 -7.20 -26.00
C VAL A 228 17.31 -7.02 -27.03
N VAL A 229 18.51 -6.64 -26.59
CA VAL A 229 19.67 -6.38 -27.46
C VAL A 229 20.57 -7.59 -27.62
N ALA A 230 21.27 -7.72 -28.75
CA ALA A 230 22.30 -8.73 -28.95
C ALA A 230 23.71 -8.16 -28.69
N GLU A 231 24.68 -9.06 -28.47
CA GLU A 231 26.07 -8.67 -28.30
C GLU A 231 26.63 -8.09 -29.61
N GLY A 232 27.20 -6.88 -29.55
CA GLY A 232 27.73 -6.17 -30.72
C GLY A 232 26.78 -5.17 -31.36
N ASP A 233 25.50 -5.13 -30.95
CA ASP A 233 24.51 -4.20 -31.47
C ASP A 233 24.90 -2.74 -31.18
N ARG A 234 24.53 -1.84 -32.11
CA ARG A 234 24.64 -0.39 -31.93
C ARG A 234 23.36 0.15 -31.33
N VAL A 235 23.44 0.63 -30.09
CA VAL A 235 22.32 1.26 -29.37
C VAL A 235 22.51 2.78 -29.34
N HIS A 236 21.39 3.50 -29.31
CA HIS A 236 21.35 4.95 -29.10
C HIS A 236 20.90 5.26 -27.66
N GLN A 237 21.23 6.45 -27.17
CA GLN A 237 20.69 6.95 -25.91
C GLN A 237 19.15 6.85 -25.90
N GLY A 238 18.57 6.36 -24.80
CA GLY A 238 17.13 6.12 -24.67
C GLY A 238 16.64 4.77 -25.21
N ASP A 239 17.50 3.94 -25.79
CA ASP A 239 17.13 2.57 -26.20
C ASP A 239 17.02 1.61 -25.02
N VAL A 240 16.10 0.65 -25.15
CA VAL A 240 15.85 -0.40 -24.15
C VAL A 240 16.85 -1.54 -24.33
N ILE A 241 17.69 -1.76 -23.33
CA ILE A 241 18.65 -2.88 -23.27
C ILE A 241 17.94 -4.17 -22.86
N ALA A 242 17.12 -4.09 -21.81
CA ALA A 242 16.42 -5.22 -21.24
C ALA A 242 15.08 -4.77 -20.68
N LYS A 243 14.14 -5.71 -20.56
CA LYS A 243 12.82 -5.51 -19.99
C LYS A 243 12.66 -6.43 -18.80
N ILE A 244 12.25 -5.90 -17.65
CA ILE A 244 11.94 -6.70 -16.48
C ILE A 244 10.42 -6.89 -16.46
N PRO A 245 9.90 -8.13 -16.60
CA PRO A 245 8.48 -8.38 -16.44
C PRO A 245 8.04 -8.04 -15.01
N ARG A 246 6.98 -7.25 -14.85
CA ARG A 246 6.42 -6.95 -13.53
C ARG A 246 5.62 -8.15 -13.01
N GLU A 247 6.21 -8.90 -12.08
CA GLU A 247 5.53 -10.04 -11.43
C GLU A 247 4.28 -9.62 -10.64
N THR A 248 4.20 -8.36 -10.22
CA THR A 248 3.01 -7.79 -9.56
C THR A 248 1.74 -7.91 -10.40
N THR A 249 1.85 -7.99 -11.73
CA THR A 249 0.67 -8.15 -12.59
C THR A 249 0.16 -9.59 -12.64
N LYS A 250 1.01 -10.59 -12.34
CA LYS A 250 0.56 -11.99 -12.15
C LYS A 250 -0.19 -12.20 -10.83
N THR A 251 0.02 -11.35 -9.83
CA THR A 251 -0.73 -11.39 -8.55
C THR A 251 -1.96 -10.49 -8.54
N LYS A 252 -2.01 -9.48 -9.42
CA LYS A 252 -3.25 -8.77 -9.82
C LYS A 252 -4.12 -9.59 -10.80
N ASP A 253 -3.89 -10.90 -10.86
CA ASP A 253 -4.75 -11.81 -11.61
C ASP A 253 -6.12 -11.90 -10.92
N ILE A 254 -7.18 -11.96 -11.73
CA ILE A 254 -8.59 -11.95 -11.30
C ILE A 254 -8.87 -13.12 -10.32
N THR A 255 -8.03 -14.16 -10.39
CA THR A 255 -8.02 -15.39 -9.58
C THR A 255 -7.50 -15.22 -8.14
N GLY A 256 -6.69 -14.19 -7.83
CA GLY A 256 -5.97 -14.03 -6.56
C GLY A 256 -6.54 -13.02 -5.56
N GLY A 257 -7.63 -12.32 -5.90
CA GLY A 257 -8.10 -11.15 -5.15
C GLY A 257 -8.45 -11.40 -3.67
N LEU A 258 -9.29 -12.40 -3.36
CA LEU A 258 -9.72 -12.64 -1.98
C LEU A 258 -8.59 -13.13 -1.06
N PRO A 259 -7.68 -14.06 -1.48
CA PRO A 259 -6.49 -14.40 -0.70
C PRO A 259 -5.66 -13.19 -0.30
N ARG A 260 -5.53 -12.20 -1.19
CA ARG A 260 -4.80 -10.96 -0.89
C ARG A 260 -5.52 -10.09 0.14
N VAL A 261 -6.84 -9.93 0.01
CA VAL A 261 -7.65 -9.19 1.01
C VAL A 261 -7.56 -9.87 2.38
N ALA A 262 -7.59 -11.20 2.42
CA ALA A 262 -7.42 -11.96 3.66
C ALA A 262 -6.02 -11.78 4.26
N GLU A 263 -4.97 -11.76 3.43
CA GLU A 263 -3.60 -11.48 3.86
C GLU A 263 -3.47 -10.10 4.52
N LEU A 264 -4.08 -9.07 3.91
CA LEU A 264 -4.09 -7.70 4.41
C LEU A 264 -4.85 -7.58 5.74
N PHE A 265 -6.06 -8.16 5.84
CA PHE A 265 -6.83 -8.12 7.08
C PHE A 265 -6.25 -8.98 8.21
N GLU A 266 -5.48 -10.01 7.89
CA GLU A 266 -4.71 -10.76 8.89
C GLU A 266 -3.35 -10.12 9.22
N ALA A 267 -3.04 -8.97 8.63
CA ALA A 267 -1.76 -8.26 8.79
C ALA A 267 -0.55 -9.20 8.61
N ARG A 268 -0.64 -10.12 7.64
CA ARG A 268 0.43 -11.08 7.36
C ARG A 268 1.54 -10.38 6.58
N LYS A 269 2.77 -10.85 6.80
CA LYS A 269 3.92 -10.39 6.00
C LYS A 269 3.86 -11.08 4.63
N PRO A 270 3.93 -10.31 3.52
CA PRO A 270 4.03 -10.89 2.20
C PRO A 270 5.25 -11.80 2.04
N LYS A 271 5.11 -12.85 1.22
CA LYS A 271 6.23 -13.74 0.88
C LYS A 271 7.36 -12.96 0.21
N GLU A 272 6.98 -12.07 -0.71
CA GLU A 272 7.89 -11.12 -1.36
C GLU A 272 7.45 -9.71 -1.00
N TYR A 273 8.19 -9.05 -0.12
CA TYR A 273 7.91 -7.69 0.31
C TYR A 273 8.99 -6.72 -0.13
N ALA A 274 8.56 -5.51 -0.51
CA ALA A 274 9.46 -4.40 -0.80
C ALA A 274 10.14 -3.93 0.49
N LEU A 275 11.45 -3.71 0.42
CA LEU A 275 12.19 -3.05 1.49
C LEU A 275 11.97 -1.54 1.34
N ILE A 276 11.43 -0.89 2.37
CA ILE A 276 11.21 0.56 2.37
C ILE A 276 12.29 1.26 3.20
N SER A 277 12.67 2.46 2.77
CA SER A 277 13.63 3.29 3.53
C SER A 277 13.01 3.79 4.83
N GLU A 278 13.74 3.73 5.94
CA GLU A 278 13.31 4.32 7.22
C GLU A 278 13.72 5.78 7.36
N ILE A 279 14.72 6.21 6.58
CA ILE A 279 15.32 7.54 6.68
C ILE A 279 15.32 8.24 5.32
N THR A 280 15.24 9.56 5.35
CA THR A 280 15.39 10.38 4.15
C THR A 280 16.88 10.67 3.96
N GLY A 281 17.41 10.40 2.77
CA GLY A 281 18.84 10.55 2.53
C GLY A 281 19.27 10.21 1.11
N THR A 282 20.58 10.19 0.91
CA THR A 282 21.21 9.84 -0.37
C THR A 282 21.62 8.37 -0.36
N VAL A 283 21.30 7.65 -1.42
CA VAL A 283 21.59 6.23 -1.58
C VAL A 283 23.04 6.01 -2.00
N SER A 284 23.73 5.08 -1.34
CA SER A 284 25.02 4.53 -1.75
C SER A 284 25.02 3.01 -1.64
N PHE A 285 25.89 2.33 -2.38
CA PHE A 285 25.98 0.87 -2.31
C PHE A 285 27.21 0.44 -1.50
N GLY A 286 26.97 -0.39 -0.48
CA GLY A 286 28.03 -0.98 0.34
C GLY A 286 28.68 -2.19 -0.33
N LYS A 287 29.65 -2.81 0.36
CA LYS A 287 30.25 -4.08 -0.08
C LYS A 287 29.23 -5.22 -0.01
N ASP A 288 29.12 -5.97 -1.10
CA ASP A 288 28.32 -7.19 -1.16
C ASP A 288 28.82 -8.21 -0.13
N THR A 289 27.92 -8.79 0.64
CA THR A 289 28.23 -9.79 1.67
C THR A 289 27.40 -11.04 1.42
N LYS A 290 28.02 -12.22 1.31
CA LYS A 290 27.38 -13.57 1.24
C LYS A 290 25.98 -13.58 0.57
N GLY A 291 25.91 -13.27 -0.72
CA GLY A 291 24.64 -13.37 -1.47
C GLY A 291 23.62 -12.24 -1.25
N LYS A 292 24.00 -11.16 -0.54
CA LYS A 292 23.18 -9.96 -0.34
C LYS A 292 23.95 -8.70 -0.72
N ARG A 293 23.24 -7.74 -1.32
CA ARG A 293 23.73 -6.41 -1.66
C ARG A 293 23.32 -5.43 -0.57
N LYS A 294 24.26 -4.62 -0.09
CA LYS A 294 23.98 -3.59 0.92
C LYS A 294 23.64 -2.27 0.24
N VAL A 295 22.50 -1.70 0.59
CA VAL A 295 22.08 -0.35 0.23
C VAL A 295 22.21 0.51 1.48
N ILE A 296 23.03 1.54 1.43
CA ILE A 296 23.29 2.44 2.55
C ILE A 296 22.60 3.76 2.25
N ILE A 297 21.79 4.25 3.17
CA ILE A 297 21.12 5.54 3.03
C ILE A 297 21.77 6.48 4.03
N THR A 298 22.33 7.58 3.52
CA THR A 298 23.03 8.57 4.34
C THR A 298 22.16 9.83 4.44
N PRO A 299 21.65 10.18 5.64
CA PRO A 299 20.87 11.40 5.82
C PRO A 299 21.79 12.64 5.81
N GLU A 300 21.21 13.83 5.61
CA GLU A 300 21.99 15.09 5.68
C GLU A 300 22.50 15.37 7.11
N VAL A 301 21.78 14.88 8.13
CA VAL A 301 22.16 14.94 9.54
C VAL A 301 21.80 13.61 10.20
N GLY A 302 22.78 12.95 10.85
CA GLY A 302 22.57 11.71 11.60
C GLY A 302 23.38 10.52 11.10
N GLU A 303 23.04 9.33 11.60
CA GLU A 303 23.71 8.08 11.25
C GLU A 303 23.16 7.47 9.95
N SER A 304 24.04 6.90 9.13
CA SER A 304 23.66 6.16 7.93
C SER A 304 23.00 4.83 8.30
N LYS A 305 21.96 4.43 7.56
CA LYS A 305 21.26 3.16 7.77
C LYS A 305 21.53 2.17 6.64
N GLU A 306 21.86 0.93 7.00
CA GLU A 306 22.15 -0.14 6.04
C GLU A 306 20.96 -1.08 5.84
N TYR A 307 20.60 -1.32 4.58
CA TYR A 307 19.58 -2.25 4.14
C TYR A 307 20.21 -3.38 3.35
N SER A 308 19.79 -4.63 3.60
CA SER A 308 20.33 -5.81 2.89
C SER A 308 19.31 -6.36 1.90
N VAL A 309 19.57 -6.17 0.61
CA VAL A 309 18.74 -6.67 -0.49
C VAL A 309 19.30 -8.01 -0.98
N PRO A 310 18.49 -9.09 -1.12
CA PRO A 310 18.94 -10.34 -1.72
C PRO A 310 19.50 -10.15 -3.14
N LYS A 311 20.59 -10.83 -3.49
CA LYS A 311 21.11 -10.82 -4.88
C LYS A 311 20.05 -11.41 -5.82
N GLY A 312 19.98 -10.87 -7.04
CA GLY A 312 19.05 -11.29 -8.09
C GLY A 312 17.74 -10.49 -8.16
N LYS A 313 17.32 -9.83 -7.06
CA LYS A 313 16.15 -8.93 -7.06
C LYS A 313 16.50 -7.55 -7.64
N HIS A 314 15.54 -6.95 -8.34
CA HIS A 314 15.70 -5.61 -8.91
C HIS A 314 15.68 -4.55 -7.81
N ILE A 315 16.72 -3.72 -7.77
CA ILE A 315 16.81 -2.56 -6.88
C ILE A 315 16.23 -1.37 -7.63
N SER A 316 15.25 -0.73 -7.01
CA SER A 316 14.48 0.36 -7.59
C SER A 316 15.13 1.74 -7.39
N VAL A 317 16.34 1.81 -6.87
CA VAL A 317 17.04 3.07 -6.57
C VAL A 317 18.45 3.06 -7.14
N HIS A 318 18.93 4.23 -7.58
CA HIS A 318 20.27 4.41 -8.13
C HIS A 318 21.23 5.02 -7.11
N GLU A 319 22.54 4.87 -7.36
CA GLU A 319 23.58 5.47 -6.52
C GLU A 319 23.57 6.99 -6.68
N GLY A 320 23.58 7.73 -5.56
CA GLY A 320 23.48 9.18 -5.53
C GLY A 320 22.05 9.73 -5.59
N GLU A 321 21.04 8.86 -5.71
CA GLU A 321 19.63 9.27 -5.69
C GLU A 321 19.18 9.68 -4.28
N LYS A 322 18.36 10.73 -4.18
CA LYS A 322 17.72 11.13 -2.91
C LYS A 322 16.40 10.38 -2.75
N VAL A 323 16.28 9.62 -1.67
CA VAL A 323 15.08 8.86 -1.31
C VAL A 323 14.46 9.41 -0.04
N LYS A 324 13.13 9.35 0.03
CA LYS A 324 12.36 9.74 1.22
C LYS A 324 12.12 8.54 2.13
N ALA A 325 11.88 8.82 3.41
CA ALA A 325 11.38 7.80 4.33
C ALA A 325 10.05 7.22 3.83
N GLY A 326 9.91 5.90 3.87
CA GLY A 326 8.79 5.12 3.34
C GLY A 326 8.89 4.72 1.86
N GLU A 327 9.91 5.19 1.13
CA GLU A 327 10.06 4.90 -0.29
C GLU A 327 10.64 3.48 -0.52
N PRO A 328 10.07 2.67 -1.43
CA PRO A 328 10.54 1.31 -1.70
C PRO A 328 11.87 1.29 -2.45
N LEU A 329 12.85 0.57 -1.88
CA LEU A 329 14.20 0.35 -2.42
C LEU A 329 14.26 -0.85 -3.38
N MET A 330 13.28 -1.75 -3.32
CA MET A 330 13.20 -2.99 -4.07
C MET A 330 11.75 -3.24 -4.48
N ASP A 331 11.58 -3.93 -5.61
CA ASP A 331 10.25 -4.35 -6.06
C ASP A 331 9.63 -5.40 -5.13
N GLY A 332 8.34 -5.24 -4.84
CA GLY A 332 7.59 -6.15 -3.98
C GLY A 332 6.36 -5.50 -3.38
N SER A 333 5.56 -6.28 -2.65
CA SER A 333 4.43 -5.73 -1.89
C SER A 333 4.93 -4.98 -0.65
N SER A 334 4.37 -3.83 -0.32
CA SER A 334 4.74 -3.14 0.92
C SER A 334 4.27 -3.93 2.15
N ASN A 335 5.14 -4.07 3.14
CA ASN A 335 4.81 -4.74 4.40
C ASN A 335 4.07 -3.77 5.34
N PRO A 336 2.83 -4.07 5.76
CA PRO A 336 2.05 -3.19 6.66
C PRO A 336 2.76 -2.84 7.98
N HIS A 337 3.57 -3.74 8.53
CA HIS A 337 4.28 -3.50 9.79
C HIS A 337 5.39 -2.46 9.65
N ASP A 338 6.07 -2.46 8.49
CA ASP A 338 7.16 -1.53 8.24
C ASP A 338 6.59 -0.13 7.97
N ILE A 339 5.45 -0.05 7.26
CA ILE A 339 4.70 1.20 7.05
C ILE A 339 4.29 1.81 8.40
N LEU A 340 3.79 1.00 9.33
CA LEU A 340 3.40 1.48 10.66
C LEU A 340 4.58 2.08 11.42
N ALA A 341 5.73 1.43 11.37
CA ALA A 341 6.92 1.84 12.11
C ALA A 341 7.53 3.14 11.55
N ILE A 342 7.44 3.35 10.23
CA ILE A 342 8.13 4.44 9.53
C ILE A 342 7.22 5.64 9.26
N LEU A 343 6.05 5.39 8.65
CA LEU A 343 5.11 6.44 8.22
C LEU A 343 4.01 6.69 9.26
N GLY A 344 3.74 5.71 10.12
CA GLY A 344 2.77 5.82 11.19
C GLY A 344 1.36 5.35 10.82
N VAL A 345 0.42 5.63 11.72
CA VAL A 345 -0.94 5.07 11.69
C VAL A 345 -1.76 5.60 10.51
N GLU A 346 -1.63 6.88 10.17
CA GLU A 346 -2.45 7.51 9.13
C GLU A 346 -2.12 6.98 7.74
N ASP A 347 -0.83 6.89 7.41
CA ASP A 347 -0.38 6.37 6.12
C ASP A 347 -0.59 4.86 5.99
N LEU A 348 -0.41 4.09 7.08
CA LEU A 348 -0.80 2.69 7.09
C LEU A 348 -2.29 2.52 6.81
N ALA A 349 -3.13 3.31 7.47
CA ALA A 349 -4.56 3.17 7.31
C ALA A 349 -5.01 3.54 5.89
N ARG A 350 -4.41 4.57 5.29
CA ARG A 350 -4.61 4.92 3.88
C ARG A 350 -4.19 3.76 2.96
N TYR A 351 -2.99 3.23 3.17
CA TYR A 351 -2.47 2.09 2.40
C TYR A 351 -3.40 0.87 2.44
N LEU A 352 -3.85 0.46 3.64
CA LEU A 352 -4.75 -0.67 3.79
C LEU A 352 -6.11 -0.44 3.11
N VAL A 353 -6.65 0.78 3.20
CA VAL A 353 -7.89 1.14 2.52
C VAL A 353 -7.71 1.07 1.01
N ASP A 354 -6.67 1.68 0.47
CA ASP A 354 -6.41 1.74 -0.98
C ASP A 354 -6.15 0.35 -1.58
N GLU A 355 -5.31 -0.48 -0.94
CA GLU A 355 -5.00 -1.83 -1.41
C GLU A 355 -6.24 -2.75 -1.42
N VAL A 356 -7.02 -2.75 -0.34
CA VAL A 356 -8.25 -3.56 -0.27
C VAL A 356 -9.27 -3.05 -1.29
N GLN A 357 -9.41 -1.73 -1.41
CA GLN A 357 -10.34 -1.10 -2.34
C GLN A 357 -9.97 -1.37 -3.80
N GLU A 358 -8.68 -1.39 -4.15
CA GLU A 358 -8.21 -1.72 -5.48
C GLU A 358 -8.64 -3.13 -5.88
N VAL A 359 -8.48 -4.11 -4.98
CA VAL A 359 -8.93 -5.49 -5.24
C VAL A 359 -10.43 -5.55 -5.55
N TYR A 360 -11.28 -4.90 -4.75
CA TYR A 360 -12.73 -4.89 -5.02
C TYR A 360 -13.08 -4.13 -6.30
N ARG A 361 -12.40 -3.00 -6.59
CA ARG A 361 -12.60 -2.22 -7.83
C ARG A 361 -12.21 -3.01 -9.08
N LEU A 362 -11.09 -3.73 -9.04
CA LEU A 362 -10.65 -4.62 -10.14
C LEU A 362 -11.71 -5.67 -10.47
N GLN A 363 -12.35 -6.21 -9.43
CA GLN A 363 -13.44 -7.17 -9.53
C GLN A 363 -14.80 -6.55 -9.87
N GLY A 364 -14.86 -5.22 -10.07
CA GLY A 364 -16.08 -4.51 -10.45
C GLY A 364 -17.06 -4.24 -9.30
N VAL A 365 -16.69 -4.54 -8.05
CA VAL A 365 -17.50 -4.27 -6.87
C VAL A 365 -17.13 -2.89 -6.31
N LYS A 366 -18.09 -1.97 -6.28
CA LYS A 366 -17.89 -0.63 -5.70
C LYS A 366 -18.27 -0.64 -4.22
N ILE A 367 -17.28 -0.78 -3.35
CA ILE A 367 -17.43 -0.57 -1.90
C ILE A 367 -17.03 0.87 -1.57
N ASN A 368 -17.65 1.48 -0.56
CA ASN A 368 -17.22 2.77 -0.04
C ASN A 368 -16.13 2.58 1.03
N ASP A 369 -15.08 3.39 0.93
CA ASP A 369 -13.89 3.36 1.79
C ASP A 369 -14.25 3.34 3.29
N LYS A 370 -15.34 4.00 3.71
CA LYS A 370 -15.79 4.03 5.12
C LYS A 370 -15.98 2.64 5.74
N HIS A 371 -16.33 1.63 4.95
CA HIS A 371 -16.51 0.27 5.46
C HIS A 371 -15.16 -0.38 5.76
N ILE A 372 -14.17 -0.18 4.89
CA ILE A 372 -12.83 -0.70 5.10
C ILE A 372 -12.17 0.03 6.29
N GLU A 373 -12.36 1.35 6.38
CA GLU A 373 -11.90 2.15 7.52
C GLU A 373 -12.41 1.63 8.87
N VAL A 374 -13.65 1.14 8.95
CA VAL A 374 -14.22 0.56 10.18
C VAL A 374 -13.43 -0.69 10.61
N ILE A 375 -13.02 -1.54 9.67
CA ILE A 375 -12.22 -2.74 9.96
C ILE A 375 -10.79 -2.36 10.34
N VAL A 376 -10.17 -1.46 9.57
CA VAL A 376 -8.81 -0.97 9.84
C VAL A 376 -8.72 -0.29 11.21
N ARG A 377 -9.77 0.44 11.62
CA ARG A 377 -9.89 0.99 12.98
C ARG A 377 -9.85 -0.10 14.06
N GLN A 378 -10.42 -1.28 13.83
CA GLN A 378 -10.36 -2.39 14.80
C GLN A 378 -8.97 -3.04 14.83
N MET A 379 -8.28 -3.12 13.70
CA MET A 379 -6.92 -3.65 13.61
C MET A 379 -5.89 -2.79 14.35
N LEU A 380 -6.14 -1.47 14.43
CA LEU A 380 -5.29 -0.45 15.06
C LEU A 380 -5.76 -0.04 16.46
N ARG A 381 -6.59 -0.86 17.12
CA ARG A 381 -7.19 -0.54 18.42
C ARG A 381 -6.22 -0.63 19.60
N ARG A 382 -5.07 -1.27 19.44
CA ARG A 382 -4.13 -1.58 20.53
C ARG A 382 -2.77 -0.91 20.33
N VAL A 383 -2.08 -0.71 21.45
CA VAL A 383 -0.72 -0.20 21.54
C VAL A 383 0.12 -1.14 22.41
N VAL A 384 1.43 -1.20 22.16
CA VAL A 384 2.40 -1.89 23.01
C VAL A 384 3.17 -0.86 23.83
N ILE A 385 3.19 -1.03 25.14
CA ILE A 385 3.89 -0.12 26.04
C ILE A 385 5.40 -0.31 25.88
N LYS A 386 6.10 0.80 25.56
CA LYS A 386 7.56 0.85 25.42
C LYS A 386 8.20 1.28 26.74
N GLU A 387 7.66 2.34 27.34
CA GLU A 387 8.12 2.88 28.62
C GLU A 387 6.92 3.13 29.52
N VAL A 388 7.03 2.74 30.78
CA VAL A 388 5.90 2.77 31.72
C VAL A 388 5.71 4.13 32.40
N GLY A 389 6.74 4.97 32.47
CA GLY A 389 6.70 6.22 33.24
C GLY A 389 6.24 5.96 34.69
N ASP A 390 5.31 6.79 35.17
CA ASP A 390 4.64 6.63 36.46
C ASP A 390 3.28 5.91 36.36
N SER A 391 3.00 5.24 35.23
CA SER A 391 1.77 4.48 35.04
C SER A 391 1.84 3.10 35.71
N ASN A 392 0.67 2.45 35.81
CA ASN A 392 0.56 1.06 36.27
C ASN A 392 0.77 0.02 35.14
N PHE A 393 1.24 0.44 33.97
CA PHE A 393 1.44 -0.48 32.85
C PHE A 393 2.72 -1.30 33.00
N LEU A 394 2.81 -2.41 32.26
CA LEU A 394 4.02 -3.21 32.13
C LEU A 394 4.66 -3.00 30.75
N VAL A 395 6.00 -3.02 30.68
CA VAL A 395 6.73 -2.96 29.41
C VAL A 395 6.38 -4.17 28.55
N GLY A 396 6.01 -3.93 27.29
CA GLY A 396 5.55 -4.97 26.37
C GLY A 396 4.08 -5.35 26.52
N GLU A 397 3.35 -4.74 27.46
CA GLU A 397 1.92 -4.99 27.63
C GLU A 397 1.11 -4.47 26.44
N HIS A 398 0.09 -5.24 26.02
CA HIS A 398 -0.84 -4.83 24.98
C HIS A 398 -2.09 -4.21 25.60
N VAL A 399 -2.22 -2.89 25.45
CA VAL A 399 -3.33 -2.12 26.04
C VAL A 399 -4.22 -1.55 24.92
N GLU A 400 -5.51 -1.37 25.19
CA GLU A 400 -6.37 -0.63 24.27
C GLU A 400 -5.96 0.85 24.21
N ARG A 401 -5.90 1.41 23.00
CA ARG A 401 -5.41 2.78 22.76
C ARG A 401 -6.14 3.83 23.60
N HIS A 402 -7.46 3.71 23.77
CA HIS A 402 -8.24 4.68 24.55
C HIS A 402 -7.93 4.64 26.05
N LEU A 403 -7.66 3.45 26.61
CA LEU A 403 -7.26 3.29 28.01
C LEU A 403 -5.88 3.89 28.25
N PHE A 404 -4.96 3.67 27.31
CA PHE A 404 -3.63 4.26 27.34
C PHE A 404 -3.69 5.80 27.26
N GLU A 405 -4.49 6.35 26.34
CA GLU A 405 -4.68 7.80 26.19
C GLU A 405 -5.31 8.41 27.47
N GLU A 406 -6.33 7.76 28.05
CA GLU A 406 -6.99 8.23 29.28
C GLU A 406 -6.08 8.21 30.51
N GLU A 407 -5.29 7.15 30.67
CA GLU A 407 -4.32 7.06 31.77
C GLU A 407 -3.21 8.10 31.63
N ASN A 408 -2.72 8.32 30.42
CA ASN A 408 -1.71 9.34 30.17
C ASN A 408 -2.25 10.76 30.38
N ASP A 409 -3.49 11.05 29.99
CA ASP A 409 -4.12 12.34 30.24
C ASP A 409 -4.31 12.57 31.75
N ARG A 410 -4.63 11.53 32.51
CA ARG A 410 -4.70 11.56 33.98
C ARG A 410 -3.33 11.85 34.62
N LEU A 411 -2.27 11.17 34.18
CA LEU A 411 -0.92 11.37 34.69
C LEU A 411 -0.38 12.78 34.37
N LYS A 412 -0.61 13.26 33.14
CA LYS A 412 -0.28 14.64 32.75
C LYS A 412 -1.00 15.67 33.61
N GLY A 413 -2.29 15.44 33.92
CA GLY A 413 -3.05 16.30 34.83
C GLY A 413 -2.48 16.33 36.25
N GLN A 414 -1.76 15.30 36.66
CA GLN A 414 -1.08 15.21 37.96
C GLN A 414 0.39 15.67 37.91
N GLY A 415 0.90 16.10 36.73
CA GLY A 415 2.30 16.47 36.55
C GLY A 415 3.30 15.30 36.60
N LYS A 416 2.82 14.06 36.45
CA LYS A 416 3.63 12.84 36.45
C LYS A 416 4.14 12.49 35.06
N MET A 417 5.13 11.60 34.97
CA MET A 417 5.65 11.12 33.69
C MET A 417 4.66 10.17 33.01
N PRO A 418 4.13 10.50 31.81
CA PRO A 418 3.25 9.61 31.07
C PRO A 418 4.00 8.42 30.50
N ALA A 419 3.27 7.34 30.21
CA ALA A 419 3.80 6.16 29.53
C ALA A 419 3.97 6.42 28.02
N THR A 420 4.96 5.78 27.41
CA THR A 420 5.22 5.81 25.96
C THR A 420 4.84 4.47 25.36
N ALA A 421 4.13 4.47 24.23
CA ALA A 421 3.68 3.25 23.56
C ALA A 421 3.76 3.36 22.04
N ASP A 422 4.06 2.23 21.40
CA ASP A 422 4.08 2.11 19.95
C ASP A 422 2.74 1.51 19.46
N PRO A 423 2.15 2.02 18.37
CA PRO A 423 0.95 1.43 17.78
C PRO A 423 1.15 -0.04 17.40
N LEU A 424 0.14 -0.87 17.61
CA LEU A 424 0.18 -2.29 17.27
C LEU A 424 -0.84 -2.62 16.18
N LEU A 425 -0.36 -3.09 15.03
CA LEU A 425 -1.21 -3.66 14.00
C LEU A 425 -1.48 -5.14 14.31
N LEU A 426 -2.75 -5.48 14.54
CA LEU A 426 -3.19 -6.86 14.71
C LEU A 426 -4.10 -7.29 13.56
N GLY A 427 -3.90 -8.52 13.07
CA GLY A 427 -4.85 -9.17 12.19
C GLY A 427 -6.23 -9.35 12.84
N VAL A 428 -7.29 -9.39 12.06
CA VAL A 428 -8.68 -9.43 12.55
C VAL A 428 -8.96 -10.63 13.46
N THR A 429 -8.36 -11.80 13.20
CA THR A 429 -8.46 -12.98 14.08
C THR A 429 -7.87 -12.70 15.47
N LYS A 430 -6.65 -12.17 15.53
CA LYS A 430 -5.96 -11.87 16.80
C LYS A 430 -6.60 -10.69 17.54
N ALA A 431 -7.09 -9.69 16.80
CA ALA A 431 -7.84 -8.56 17.36
C ALA A 431 -9.14 -9.04 18.02
N SER A 432 -9.85 -10.00 17.42
CA SER A 432 -11.12 -10.54 17.95
C SER A 432 -10.95 -11.37 19.22
N LEU A 433 -9.87 -12.16 19.33
CA LEU A 433 -9.53 -12.91 20.54
C LEU A 433 -9.11 -11.99 21.71
N SER A 434 -8.63 -10.79 21.39
CA SER A 434 -8.14 -9.81 22.36
C SER A 434 -9.23 -8.79 22.76
N THR A 435 -10.50 -9.17 22.75
CA THR A 435 -11.60 -8.28 23.15
C THR A 435 -11.79 -8.26 24.68
N GLU A 436 -12.39 -7.20 25.22
CA GLU A 436 -12.71 -7.12 26.65
C GLU A 436 -13.71 -8.20 27.09
N SER A 437 -14.72 -8.48 26.24
CA SER A 437 -15.74 -9.50 26.51
C SER A 437 -15.17 -10.90 26.23
N PHE A 438 -14.90 -11.64 27.29
CA PHE A 438 -14.47 -13.03 27.16
C PHE A 438 -15.61 -13.92 26.63
N ILE A 439 -16.88 -13.55 26.86
CA ILE A 439 -18.05 -14.25 26.30
C ILE A 439 -18.06 -14.14 24.77
N SER A 440 -17.87 -12.91 24.25
CA SER A 440 -17.75 -12.66 22.82
C SER A 440 -16.52 -13.36 22.23
N ALA A 441 -15.36 -13.30 22.88
CA ALA A 441 -14.14 -13.95 22.41
C ALA A 441 -14.28 -15.49 22.37
N ALA A 442 -14.90 -16.09 23.40
CA ALA A 442 -15.11 -17.54 23.50
C ALA A 442 -16.02 -18.11 22.40
N SER A 443 -16.90 -17.27 21.83
CA SER A 443 -17.80 -17.64 20.73
C SER A 443 -17.13 -17.69 19.34
N PHE A 444 -15.89 -17.21 19.21
CA PHE A 444 -15.20 -17.14 17.92
C PHE A 444 -14.34 -18.39 17.67
N GLN A 445 -13.18 -18.51 18.34
CA GLN A 445 -12.21 -19.61 18.22
C GLN A 445 -11.44 -19.76 19.55
N GLU A 446 -10.70 -20.87 19.72
CA GLU A 446 -9.84 -21.15 20.90
C GLU A 446 -10.59 -21.07 22.26
N THR A 447 -11.85 -21.50 22.32
CA THR A 447 -12.74 -21.38 23.49
C THR A 447 -12.10 -21.81 24.81
N THR A 448 -11.42 -22.96 24.84
CA THR A 448 -10.73 -23.46 26.04
C THR A 448 -9.70 -22.49 26.56
N LYS A 449 -8.88 -21.91 25.68
CA LYS A 449 -7.81 -20.97 26.07
C LYS A 449 -8.41 -19.66 26.60
N VAL A 450 -9.46 -19.15 25.95
CA VAL A 450 -10.15 -17.92 26.38
C VAL A 450 -10.77 -18.09 27.76
N LEU A 451 -11.49 -19.18 27.99
CA LEU A 451 -12.14 -19.45 29.28
C LEU A 451 -11.13 -19.70 30.40
N THR A 452 -10.05 -20.46 30.13
CA THR A 452 -8.98 -20.67 31.11
C THR A 452 -8.33 -19.35 31.51
N GLN A 453 -8.01 -18.47 30.55
CA GLN A 453 -7.43 -17.17 30.86
C GLN A 453 -8.40 -16.26 31.64
N ALA A 454 -9.68 -16.30 31.30
CA ALA A 454 -10.72 -15.57 32.01
C ALA A 454 -10.87 -16.06 33.47
N ALA A 455 -10.82 -17.39 33.69
CA ALA A 455 -10.88 -18.00 35.01
C ALA A 455 -9.64 -17.64 35.86
N ILE A 456 -8.43 -17.76 35.30
CA ILE A 456 -7.18 -17.39 35.99
C ILE A 456 -7.20 -15.91 36.42
N SER A 457 -7.74 -15.04 35.55
CA SER A 457 -7.76 -13.60 35.78
C SER A 457 -8.97 -13.11 36.58
N GLY A 458 -9.94 -13.98 36.90
CA GLY A 458 -11.22 -13.59 37.50
C GLY A 458 -11.98 -12.53 36.70
N LYS A 459 -11.96 -12.61 35.35
CA LYS A 459 -12.53 -11.56 34.49
C LYS A 459 -14.04 -11.42 34.68
N THR A 460 -14.48 -10.16 34.76
CA THR A 460 -15.91 -9.79 34.76
C THR A 460 -16.30 -9.21 33.40
N ASP A 461 -17.42 -9.66 32.85
CA ASP A 461 -17.95 -9.15 31.58
C ASP A 461 -19.06 -8.12 31.84
N HIS A 462 -18.95 -6.94 31.21
CA HIS A 462 -19.90 -5.84 31.37
C HIS A 462 -20.96 -5.77 30.27
N LEU A 463 -21.02 -6.77 29.38
CA LEU A 463 -22.06 -6.96 28.37
C LEU A 463 -22.27 -5.74 27.45
N ARG A 464 -21.19 -5.16 26.95
CA ARG A 464 -21.22 -3.87 26.21
C ARG A 464 -21.34 -4.02 24.70
N GLY A 465 -21.00 -5.17 24.17
CA GLY A 465 -21.06 -5.54 22.77
C GLY A 465 -22.35 -6.27 22.38
N LEU A 466 -22.41 -6.65 21.12
CA LEU A 466 -23.60 -7.28 20.54
C LEU A 466 -23.67 -8.78 20.86
N LYS A 467 -22.55 -9.49 20.73
CA LYS A 467 -22.51 -10.97 20.79
C LYS A 467 -22.88 -11.51 22.16
N GLU A 468 -22.30 -10.92 23.21
CA GLU A 468 -22.60 -11.28 24.59
C GLU A 468 -24.09 -11.13 24.95
N ASN A 469 -24.76 -10.08 24.48
CA ASN A 469 -26.18 -9.85 24.74
C ASN A 469 -27.05 -10.82 23.95
N VAL A 470 -26.67 -11.16 22.71
CA VAL A 470 -27.33 -12.22 21.94
C VAL A 470 -27.21 -13.57 22.64
N ILE A 471 -26.01 -13.95 23.09
CA ILE A 471 -25.75 -15.23 23.77
C ILE A 471 -26.58 -15.37 25.05
N LEU A 472 -26.76 -14.27 25.80
CA LEU A 472 -27.52 -14.25 27.05
C LEU A 472 -29.01 -13.95 26.87
N GLY A 473 -29.50 -13.76 25.65
CA GLY A 473 -30.91 -13.45 25.39
C GLY A 473 -31.35 -12.05 25.84
N ARG A 474 -30.43 -11.08 25.91
CA ARG A 474 -30.70 -9.67 26.24
C ARG A 474 -30.84 -8.81 24.98
N LEU A 475 -31.48 -7.65 25.13
CA LEU A 475 -31.51 -6.64 24.07
C LEU A 475 -30.08 -6.19 23.71
N ILE A 476 -29.75 -6.23 22.42
CA ILE A 476 -28.46 -5.77 21.93
C ILE A 476 -28.29 -4.26 22.13
N PRO A 477 -27.08 -3.76 22.45
CA PRO A 477 -26.82 -2.32 22.65
C PRO A 477 -26.69 -1.54 21.32
N ALA A 478 -27.59 -1.80 20.37
CA ALA A 478 -27.70 -1.11 19.08
C ALA A 478 -29.17 -0.97 18.69
N GLY A 479 -29.47 -0.01 17.81
CA GLY A 479 -30.83 0.32 17.40
C GLY A 479 -31.74 0.57 18.61
N THR A 480 -32.92 -0.03 18.61
CA THR A 480 -33.95 0.09 19.66
C THR A 480 -33.48 -0.38 21.05
N GLY A 481 -32.42 -1.19 21.14
CA GLY A 481 -31.90 -1.68 22.42
C GLY A 481 -31.03 -0.67 23.19
N LEU A 482 -30.72 0.49 22.63
CA LEU A 482 -30.05 1.56 23.39
C LEU A 482 -30.97 2.14 24.47
N SER A 483 -30.42 2.43 25.65
CA SER A 483 -31.17 3.05 26.76
C SER A 483 -31.85 4.37 26.36
N ARG A 484 -31.23 5.10 25.42
CA ARG A 484 -31.79 6.34 24.87
C ARG A 484 -33.13 6.14 24.17
N TYR A 485 -33.36 5.00 23.53
CA TYR A 485 -34.62 4.70 22.84
C TYR A 485 -35.59 3.90 23.70
N ARG A 486 -35.09 3.15 24.69
CA ARG A 486 -35.93 2.37 25.61
C ARG A 486 -36.86 3.24 26.47
N ASN A 487 -36.42 4.44 26.83
CA ASN A 487 -37.17 5.32 27.71
C ASN A 487 -38.00 6.37 26.94
N LEU A 488 -38.07 6.26 25.61
CA LEU A 488 -38.93 7.14 24.82
C LEU A 488 -40.35 6.57 24.83
N GLY A 489 -41.30 7.34 25.35
CA GLY A 489 -42.72 7.06 25.14
C GLY A 489 -43.06 7.20 23.66
N ILE A 490 -43.91 6.30 23.16
CA ILE A 490 -44.46 6.42 21.81
C ILE A 490 -45.71 7.28 21.92
N GLN A 491 -45.68 8.49 21.35
CA GLN A 491 -46.92 9.22 21.07
C GLN A 491 -47.49 8.66 19.77
N VAL A 492 -48.58 7.91 19.87
CA VAL A 492 -49.37 7.47 18.72
C VAL A 492 -50.35 8.59 18.40
N GLU A 493 -50.32 9.13 17.18
CA GLU A 493 -51.36 10.06 16.72
C GLU A 493 -52.71 9.31 16.67
N GLY A 494 -53.57 9.56 17.66
CA GLY A 494 -54.93 9.02 17.71
C GLY A 494 -55.32 8.27 19.00
N GLU A 495 -54.42 8.09 19.96
CA GLU A 495 -54.80 7.64 21.31
C GLU A 495 -55.03 8.87 22.19
N GLU A 496 -56.31 9.20 22.42
CA GLU A 496 -56.70 10.09 23.52
C GLU A 496 -56.16 9.49 24.81
N GLU A 497 -55.51 10.32 25.64
CA GLU A 497 -55.05 9.95 26.98
C GLU A 497 -56.26 9.46 27.81
N GLU A 498 -56.51 8.15 27.82
CA GLU A 498 -57.37 7.57 28.84
C GLU A 498 -56.66 7.74 30.19
N GLY A 499 -57.21 8.69 30.94
CA GLY A 499 -56.60 9.27 32.11
C GLY A 499 -56.13 8.28 33.16
N ASP A 500 -55.02 8.68 33.77
CA ASP A 500 -54.51 8.24 35.05
C ASP A 500 -55.63 8.36 36.11
N LYS A 501 -56.44 7.30 36.25
CA LYS A 501 -57.28 7.08 37.43
C LYS A 501 -56.42 6.42 38.49
N SER A 502 -55.82 7.27 39.30
CA SER A 502 -55.70 7.15 40.76
C SER A 502 -56.15 5.81 41.35
N GLU A 503 -55.22 5.06 41.94
CA GLU A 503 -55.48 4.34 43.20
C GLU A 503 -54.28 4.48 44.14
N ASN A 504 -54.62 4.78 45.39
CA ASN A 504 -53.77 5.03 46.56
C ASN A 504 -52.92 3.82 46.98
#